data_AF-A0A2P4YTY5-F1
#
_entry.id   AF-A0A2P4YTY5-F1
#
_cell.length_a   1.000
_cell.length_b   1.000
_cell.length_c   1.000
_cell.angle_alpha   90.00
_cell.angle_beta   90.00
_cell.angle_gamma   90.00
#
_symmetry.space_group_name_H-M   'P 1'
#
loop_
_entity.id
_entity.type
_entity.pdbx_description
1 polymer ?
#
loop_
_entity_poly.entity_id
_entity_poly.type
_entity_poly.pdbx_seq_one_letter_code
_entity_poly.pdbx_strand_id
1 'polypeptide(L)'
;MAQIDPRDVGTPDEWVSRHPELIRLTGRHPFNSEPPLKYTSTFITPMALHYVRNHGPVPRLEWDTHTFSIDGLVAEPRTFGMDELVTTFEKETVTFPVLLVCAGNRRKEQNMIKKTIGFSWGAAGCSTAEWTGVPLHVLLTACGVDREKAQWVWFEGIEDLPHDKYGTCIRASTALDPACDVLVAWKANGELLAPDHGFPVRLIIPGHIGGRMVKWLARIH
;
A
#
# COMPACT_ATOMS: atom_id res chain seq x y z
N MET A 1 -15.58 -19.62 5.52
CA MET A 1 -15.63 -18.21 5.99
C MET A 1 -14.31 -17.90 6.66
N ALA A 2 -13.64 -16.83 6.25
CA ALA A 2 -12.42 -16.41 6.91
C ALA A 2 -12.75 -16.04 8.37
N GLN A 3 -12.07 -16.67 9.33
CA GLN A 3 -12.40 -16.51 10.74
C GLN A 3 -11.78 -15.22 11.27
N ILE A 4 -12.60 -14.32 11.81
CA ILE A 4 -12.12 -13.13 12.52
C ILE A 4 -11.32 -13.58 13.74
N ASP A 5 -10.11 -13.05 13.86
CA ASP A 5 -9.25 -13.30 15.03
C ASP A 5 -9.92 -12.71 16.27
N PRO A 6 -10.10 -13.48 17.37
CA PRO A 6 -10.73 -13.00 18.60
C PRO A 6 -10.11 -11.70 19.15
N ARG A 7 -8.84 -11.42 18.82
CA ARG A 7 -8.14 -10.19 19.21
C ARG A 7 -8.68 -8.95 18.49
N ASP A 8 -9.37 -9.08 17.37
CA ASP A 8 -9.94 -7.95 16.60
C ASP A 8 -11.38 -7.59 17.04
N VAL A 9 -12.09 -8.45 17.78
CA VAL A 9 -13.49 -8.24 18.21
C VAL A 9 -13.68 -6.95 19.01
N GLY A 10 -14.56 -6.05 18.58
CA GLY A 10 -14.76 -4.76 19.23
C GLY A 10 -13.67 -3.72 18.93
N THR A 11 -12.81 -3.96 17.94
CA THR A 11 -11.99 -2.91 17.32
C THR A 11 -12.71 -2.35 16.08
N PRO A 12 -12.34 -1.15 15.59
CA PRO A 12 -12.87 -0.63 14.32
C PRO A 12 -12.65 -1.57 13.12
N ASP A 13 -11.66 -2.46 13.20
CA ASP A 13 -11.28 -3.39 12.14
C ASP A 13 -11.80 -4.82 12.39
N GLU A 14 -12.82 -5.02 13.25
CA GLU A 14 -13.33 -6.37 13.59
C GLU A 14 -13.90 -7.17 12.41
N TRP A 15 -14.10 -6.52 11.27
CA TRP A 15 -14.54 -7.11 10.01
C TRP A 15 -13.38 -7.60 9.12
N VAL A 16 -12.12 -7.29 9.48
CA VAL A 16 -10.94 -7.64 8.70
C VAL A 16 -10.37 -8.98 9.19
N SER A 17 -10.33 -9.97 8.30
CA SER A 17 -9.72 -11.28 8.62
C SER A 17 -8.20 -11.19 8.64
N ARG A 18 -7.58 -11.62 9.74
CA ARG A 18 -6.12 -11.58 9.96
C ARG A 18 -5.59 -12.94 10.40
N HIS A 19 -4.42 -13.33 9.88
CA HIS A 19 -3.85 -14.62 10.21
C HIS A 19 -3.34 -14.65 11.67
N PRO A 20 -3.65 -15.70 12.46
CA PRO A 20 -3.35 -15.72 13.89
C PRO A 20 -1.84 -15.74 14.21
N GLU A 21 -1.00 -16.27 13.31
CA GLU A 21 0.47 -16.26 13.47
C GLU A 21 1.11 -14.86 13.36
N LEU A 22 0.40 -13.85 12.84
CA LEU A 22 0.94 -12.49 12.77
C LEU A 22 1.26 -11.95 14.18
N ILE A 23 2.47 -11.41 14.33
CA ILE A 23 2.97 -10.87 15.59
C ILE A 23 2.53 -9.40 15.66
N ARG A 24 1.59 -9.09 16.56
CA ARG A 24 1.09 -7.71 16.76
C ARG A 24 2.12 -6.85 17.51
N LEU A 25 2.41 -5.67 16.98
CA LEU A 25 3.48 -4.77 17.45
C LEU A 25 2.98 -3.56 18.24
N THR A 26 1.68 -3.26 18.13
CA THR A 26 1.02 -2.09 18.74
C THR A 26 -0.22 -2.47 19.55
N GLY A 27 -0.27 -3.70 20.06
CA GLY A 27 -1.45 -4.24 20.73
C GLY A 27 -2.54 -4.63 19.75
N ARG A 28 -3.80 -4.29 20.04
CA ARG A 28 -4.95 -4.71 19.23
C ARG A 28 -5.15 -3.82 17.99
N HIS A 29 -5.04 -2.49 18.15
CA HIS A 29 -5.32 -1.49 17.13
C HIS A 29 -4.55 -0.17 17.42
N PRO A 30 -4.09 0.58 16.40
CA PRO A 30 -4.08 0.27 14.97
C PRO A 30 -3.27 -1.00 14.67
N PHE A 31 -3.67 -1.77 13.66
CA PHE A 31 -3.01 -3.05 13.38
C PHE A 31 -1.65 -2.83 12.72
N ASN A 32 -0.60 -3.20 13.46
CA ASN A 32 0.76 -3.26 12.97
C ASN A 32 1.32 -4.63 13.33
N SER A 33 1.78 -5.36 12.33
CA SER A 33 2.22 -6.73 12.52
C SER A 33 3.33 -7.12 11.54
N GLU A 34 4.11 -8.10 11.97
CA GLU A 34 5.08 -8.81 11.13
C GLU A 34 4.82 -10.31 11.22
N PRO A 35 5.13 -11.08 10.16
CA PRO A 35 5.10 -12.53 10.26
C PRO A 35 6.23 -13.07 11.16
N PRO A 36 6.10 -14.30 11.67
CA PRO A 36 7.25 -15.02 12.21
C PRO A 36 8.41 -15.07 11.21
N LEU A 37 9.64 -14.90 11.70
CA LEU A 37 10.84 -14.75 10.87
C LEU A 37 11.04 -15.88 9.85
N LYS A 38 10.57 -17.11 10.13
CA LYS A 38 10.62 -18.24 9.18
C LYS A 38 10.03 -17.90 7.80
N TYR A 39 9.05 -17.00 7.73
CA TYR A 39 8.40 -16.61 6.47
C TYR A 39 9.22 -15.63 5.62
N THR A 40 10.33 -15.07 6.14
CA THR A 40 11.24 -14.28 5.31
C THR A 40 12.14 -15.15 4.43
N SER A 41 12.07 -16.48 4.58
CA SER A 41 12.83 -17.45 3.77
C SER A 41 12.12 -17.85 2.47
N THR A 42 10.83 -17.52 2.32
CA THR A 42 10.06 -17.77 1.09
C THR A 42 10.19 -16.59 0.13
N PHE A 43 10.41 -16.84 -1.16
CA PHE A 43 10.53 -15.77 -2.16
C PHE A 43 9.26 -14.93 -2.30
N ILE A 44 8.09 -15.57 -2.39
CA ILE A 44 6.77 -14.92 -2.32
C ILE A 44 6.15 -15.23 -0.97
N THR A 45 5.83 -14.19 -0.20
CA THR A 45 5.15 -14.29 1.08
C THR A 45 3.64 -14.49 0.85
N PRO A 46 2.99 -15.47 1.50
CA PRO A 46 1.53 -15.58 1.46
C PRO A 46 0.87 -14.28 1.94
N MET A 47 -0.16 -13.77 1.24
CA MET A 47 -0.75 -12.46 1.54
C MET A 47 -1.31 -12.37 2.97
N ALA A 48 -1.84 -13.46 3.51
CA ALA A 48 -2.32 -13.55 4.88
C ALA A 48 -1.21 -13.35 5.94
N LEU A 49 0.06 -13.53 5.55
CA LEU A 49 1.25 -13.36 6.39
C LEU A 49 2.11 -12.16 5.96
N HIS A 50 1.73 -11.44 4.92
CA HIS A 50 2.42 -10.22 4.52
C HIS A 50 2.33 -9.20 5.67
N TYR A 51 3.45 -8.58 6.03
CA TYR A 51 3.47 -7.62 7.15
C TYR A 51 2.46 -6.48 6.92
N VAL A 52 1.85 -5.99 7.99
CA VAL A 52 0.87 -4.91 7.94
C VAL A 52 1.37 -3.72 8.75
N ARG A 53 1.28 -2.53 8.17
CA ARG A 53 1.48 -1.26 8.90
C ARG A 53 0.28 -0.35 8.60
N ASN A 54 -0.58 -0.16 9.60
CA ASN A 54 -1.67 0.81 9.55
C ASN A 54 -1.40 1.96 10.54
N HIS A 55 -1.65 3.19 10.09
CA HIS A 55 -1.59 4.37 10.96
C HIS A 55 -2.88 4.56 11.74
N GLY A 56 -4.01 4.09 11.22
CA GLY A 56 -5.32 4.15 11.84
C GLY A 56 -6.21 2.96 11.45
N PRO A 57 -7.53 3.13 11.51
CA PRO A 57 -8.50 2.14 11.05
C PRO A 57 -8.45 1.85 9.56
N VAL A 58 -8.76 0.61 9.21
CA VAL A 58 -8.92 0.19 7.82
C VAL A 58 -10.25 0.73 7.29
N PRO A 59 -10.24 1.55 6.23
CA PRO A 59 -11.48 2.00 5.61
C PRO A 59 -12.21 0.81 4.99
N ARG A 60 -13.53 0.77 5.18
CA ARG A 60 -14.40 -0.24 4.59
C ARG A 60 -14.87 0.23 3.22
N LEU A 61 -14.13 -0.17 2.20
CA LEU A 61 -14.34 0.23 0.81
C LEU A 61 -14.93 -0.93 0.00
N GLU A 62 -15.67 -0.59 -1.04
CA GLU A 62 -16.25 -1.53 -2.00
C GLU A 62 -15.71 -1.23 -3.40
N TRP A 63 -15.53 -2.26 -4.23
CA TRP A 63 -14.96 -2.13 -5.58
C TRP A 63 -15.78 -1.16 -6.45
N ASP A 64 -17.09 -1.35 -6.48
CA ASP A 64 -18.01 -0.66 -7.40
C ASP A 64 -18.18 0.83 -7.09
N THR A 65 -17.89 1.25 -5.85
CA THR A 65 -18.08 2.64 -5.40
C THR A 65 -16.78 3.38 -5.20
N HIS A 66 -15.64 2.68 -5.14
CA HIS A 66 -14.35 3.34 -4.92
C HIS A 66 -13.89 4.05 -6.17
N THR A 67 -13.38 5.26 -5.99
CA THR A 67 -12.77 6.06 -7.04
C THR A 67 -11.50 6.72 -6.53
N PHE A 68 -10.57 7.02 -7.44
CA PHE A 68 -9.46 7.92 -7.15
C PHE A 68 -9.27 8.93 -8.27
N SER A 69 -8.75 10.12 -7.94
CA SER A 69 -8.51 11.19 -8.92
C SER A 69 -7.03 11.34 -9.27
N ILE A 70 -6.77 11.77 -10.50
CA ILE A 70 -5.49 12.30 -10.96
C ILE A 70 -5.75 13.75 -11.37
N ASP A 71 -5.08 14.69 -10.72
CA ASP A 71 -5.21 16.12 -10.98
C ASP A 71 -3.85 16.85 -10.85
N GLY A 72 -3.86 18.18 -10.70
CA GLY A 72 -2.62 18.97 -10.60
C GLY A 72 -2.09 19.42 -11.97
N LEU A 73 -0.81 19.16 -12.24
CA LEU A 73 -0.13 19.59 -13.48
C LEU A 73 -0.40 18.61 -14.63
N VAL A 74 -1.68 18.42 -14.96
CA VAL A 74 -2.17 17.54 -16.03
C VAL A 74 -3.15 18.30 -16.93
N ALA A 75 -3.17 17.99 -18.22
CA ALA A 75 -4.08 18.65 -19.18
C ALA A 75 -5.55 18.23 -18.98
N GLU A 76 -5.77 16.96 -18.64
CA GLU A 76 -7.09 16.35 -18.49
C GLU A 76 -7.18 15.65 -17.12
N PRO A 77 -7.50 16.40 -16.03
CA PRO A 77 -7.78 15.80 -14.73
C PRO A 77 -8.90 14.76 -14.86
N ARG A 78 -8.71 13.59 -14.25
CA ARG A 78 -9.64 12.46 -14.38
C ARG A 78 -9.86 11.76 -13.05
N THR A 79 -11.07 11.30 -12.84
CA THR A 79 -11.41 10.38 -11.74
C THR A 79 -11.66 9.01 -12.35
N PHE A 80 -11.06 7.97 -11.78
CA PHE A 80 -11.19 6.60 -12.24
C PHE A 80 -12.04 5.80 -11.24
N GLY A 81 -13.07 5.12 -11.74
CA GLY A 81 -13.66 3.98 -11.04
C GLY A 81 -12.80 2.72 -11.20
N MET A 82 -13.02 1.72 -10.34
CA MET A 82 -12.21 0.49 -10.38
C MET A 82 -12.40 -0.32 -11.67
N ASP A 83 -13.64 -0.53 -12.13
CA ASP A 83 -13.91 -1.22 -13.40
C ASP A 83 -13.34 -0.45 -14.60
N GLU A 84 -13.49 0.87 -14.59
CA GLU A 84 -12.94 1.74 -15.64
C GLU A 84 -11.41 1.64 -15.69
N LEU A 85 -10.73 1.66 -14.54
CA LEU A 85 -9.28 1.50 -14.46
C LEU A 85 -8.83 0.18 -15.09
N VAL A 86 -9.44 -0.93 -14.68
CA VAL A 86 -9.03 -2.27 -15.12
C VAL A 86 -9.33 -2.49 -16.61
N THR A 87 -10.50 -2.05 -17.08
CA THR A 87 -10.92 -2.26 -18.48
C THR A 87 -10.22 -1.31 -19.44
N THR A 88 -10.02 -0.03 -19.07
CA THR A 88 -9.37 0.96 -19.94
C THR A 88 -7.89 0.64 -20.16
N PHE A 89 -7.21 0.14 -19.13
CA PHE A 89 -5.76 -0.12 -19.15
C PHE A 89 -5.41 -1.62 -19.11
N GLU A 90 -6.29 -2.48 -19.64
CA GLU A 90 -6.10 -3.93 -19.64
C GLU A 90 -4.79 -4.33 -20.35
N LYS A 91 -4.46 -3.66 -21.46
CA LYS A 91 -3.28 -3.98 -22.27
C LYS A 91 -1.97 -3.52 -21.64
N GLU A 92 -2.03 -2.51 -20.77
CA GLU A 92 -0.90 -1.94 -20.04
C GLU A 92 -0.72 -2.57 -18.65
N THR A 93 -1.64 -3.46 -18.25
CA THR A 93 -1.57 -4.15 -16.97
C THR A 93 -0.38 -5.11 -16.94
N VAL A 94 0.42 -5.03 -15.89
CA VAL A 94 1.60 -5.87 -15.68
C VAL A 94 1.54 -6.56 -14.32
N THR A 95 2.29 -7.65 -14.17
CA THR A 95 2.46 -8.36 -12.89
C THR A 95 3.93 -8.71 -12.66
N PHE A 96 4.47 -8.35 -11.50
CA PHE A 96 5.84 -8.73 -11.12
C PHE A 96 6.05 -8.72 -9.59
N PRO A 97 7.05 -9.46 -9.07
CA PRO A 97 7.34 -9.51 -7.64
C PRO A 97 8.01 -8.23 -7.14
N VAL A 98 7.54 -7.70 -6.00
CA VAL A 98 8.14 -6.57 -5.29
C VAL A 98 8.29 -6.87 -3.81
N LEU A 99 9.51 -6.70 -3.30
CA LEU A 99 9.79 -6.73 -1.87
C LEU A 99 9.40 -5.38 -1.25
N LEU A 100 8.46 -5.41 -0.31
CA LEU A 100 8.14 -4.27 0.54
C LEU A 100 8.93 -4.37 1.83
N VAL A 101 9.48 -3.24 2.29
CA VAL A 101 10.20 -3.15 3.56
C VAL A 101 9.71 -1.93 4.34
N CYS A 102 9.28 -2.12 5.58
CA CYS A 102 8.98 -1.01 6.48
C CYS A 102 10.27 -0.28 6.86
N ALA A 103 10.27 1.05 6.85
CA ALA A 103 11.38 1.84 7.39
C ALA A 103 11.67 1.55 8.87
N GLY A 104 10.69 0.99 9.59
CA GLY A 104 10.84 0.54 10.97
C GLY A 104 11.48 -0.84 11.13
N ASN A 105 11.74 -1.60 10.06
CA ASN A 105 12.30 -2.95 10.17
C ASN A 105 13.59 -2.94 11.01
N ARG A 106 13.75 -3.93 11.89
CA ARG A 106 14.83 -4.06 12.90
C ARG A 106 14.89 -2.97 13.96
N ARG A 107 13.88 -2.10 14.11
CA ARG A 107 13.88 -1.04 15.13
C ARG A 107 13.98 -1.57 16.57
N LYS A 108 13.54 -2.80 16.85
CA LYS A 108 13.71 -3.39 18.19
C LYS A 108 15.17 -3.37 18.64
N GLU A 109 16.11 -3.63 17.75
CA GLU A 109 17.54 -3.63 18.06
C GLU A 109 18.04 -2.24 18.46
N GLN A 110 17.59 -1.19 17.76
CA GLN A 110 17.88 0.19 18.15
C GLN A 110 17.28 0.51 19.52
N ASN A 111 16.03 0.09 19.76
CA ASN A 111 15.31 0.32 21.02
C ASN A 111 15.96 -0.41 22.22
N MET A 112 16.72 -1.49 22.01
CA MET A 112 17.50 -2.15 23.07
C MET A 112 18.73 -1.35 23.50
N ILE A 113 19.29 -0.51 22.61
CA ILE A 113 20.41 0.38 22.92
C ILE A 113 19.90 1.69 23.52
N LYS A 114 18.94 2.34 22.85
CA LYS A 114 18.29 3.57 23.30
C LYS A 114 16.87 3.62 22.77
N LYS A 115 15.90 3.70 23.70
CA LYS A 115 14.48 3.74 23.35
C LYS A 115 14.16 4.94 22.46
N THR A 116 13.64 4.66 21.26
CA THR A 116 13.11 5.65 20.32
C THR A 116 11.61 5.85 20.52
N ILE A 117 11.02 6.85 19.86
CA ILE A 117 9.57 7.09 19.83
C ILE A 117 8.79 6.01 19.09
N GLY A 118 9.46 5.19 18.27
CA GLY A 118 8.82 4.16 17.46
C GLY A 118 8.62 2.85 18.21
N PHE A 119 7.48 2.19 17.97
CA PHE A 119 7.26 0.82 18.43
C PHE A 119 8.24 -0.16 17.78
N SER A 120 8.51 -1.27 18.46
CA SER A 120 9.57 -2.22 18.11
C SER A 120 9.14 -3.20 17.03
N TRP A 121 9.75 -3.11 15.85
CA TRP A 121 9.73 -4.17 14.83
C TRP A 121 10.88 -5.15 15.05
N GLY A 122 10.64 -6.44 14.84
CA GLY A 122 11.69 -7.44 14.68
C GLY A 122 12.35 -7.32 13.30
N ALA A 123 12.87 -8.43 12.79
CA ALA A 123 13.57 -8.48 11.50
C ALA A 123 12.67 -8.86 10.31
N ALA A 124 11.37 -9.04 10.56
CA ALA A 124 10.39 -9.50 9.57
C ALA A 124 9.43 -8.38 9.13
N GLY A 125 9.81 -7.12 9.30
CA GLY A 125 9.11 -5.96 8.73
C GLY A 125 9.30 -5.84 7.21
N CYS A 126 9.31 -6.96 6.50
CA CYS A 126 9.45 -7.08 5.06
C CYS A 126 8.66 -8.28 4.53
N SER A 127 8.14 -8.17 3.32
CA SER A 127 7.39 -9.24 2.64
C SER A 127 7.40 -8.99 1.13
N THR A 128 7.43 -10.06 0.35
CA THR A 128 7.42 -9.99 -1.11
C THR A 128 6.09 -10.53 -1.63
N ALA A 129 5.49 -9.84 -2.60
CA ALA A 129 4.30 -10.31 -3.30
C ALA A 129 4.42 -9.99 -4.79
N GLU A 130 3.69 -10.73 -5.62
CA GLU A 130 3.48 -10.42 -7.04
C GLU A 130 2.35 -9.41 -7.15
N TRP A 131 2.65 -8.20 -7.59
CA TRP A 131 1.66 -7.13 -7.67
C TRP A 131 1.17 -6.98 -9.09
N THR A 132 -0.14 -6.92 -9.28
CA THR A 132 -0.76 -6.65 -10.59
C THR A 132 -1.41 -5.27 -10.57
N GLY A 133 -1.09 -4.48 -11.58
CA GLY A 133 -1.59 -3.12 -11.71
C GLY A 133 -1.19 -2.48 -13.03
N VAL A 134 -1.55 -1.20 -13.16
CA VAL A 134 -1.14 -0.34 -14.28
C VAL A 134 0.07 0.49 -13.86
N PRO A 135 1.10 0.64 -14.72
CA PRO A 135 2.21 1.54 -14.45
C PRO A 135 1.75 2.99 -14.28
N LEU A 136 2.22 3.66 -13.24
CA LEU A 136 1.83 5.04 -12.92
C LEU A 136 2.11 6.01 -14.06
N HIS A 137 3.24 5.84 -14.76
CA HIS A 137 3.60 6.71 -15.89
C HIS A 137 2.58 6.63 -17.05
N VAL A 138 1.90 5.48 -17.23
CA VAL A 138 0.83 5.30 -18.23
C VAL A 138 -0.36 6.18 -17.85
N LEU A 139 -0.80 6.11 -16.59
CA LEU A 139 -1.92 6.91 -16.09
C LEU A 139 -1.63 8.42 -16.16
N LEU A 140 -0.45 8.85 -15.70
CA LEU A 140 -0.04 10.26 -15.76
C LEU A 140 0.04 10.78 -17.20
N THR A 141 0.53 9.94 -18.12
CA THR A 141 0.58 10.29 -19.55
C THR A 141 -0.82 10.36 -20.16
N ALA A 142 -1.73 9.45 -19.79
CA ALA A 142 -3.11 9.46 -20.25
C ALA A 142 -3.88 10.72 -19.78
N CYS A 143 -3.55 11.28 -18.62
CA CYS A 143 -4.07 12.57 -18.15
C CYS A 143 -3.34 13.78 -18.75
N GLY A 144 -2.27 13.59 -19.52
CA GLY A 144 -1.51 14.67 -20.14
C GLY A 144 -0.65 15.46 -19.15
N VAL A 145 0.11 14.77 -18.29
CA VAL A 145 1.06 15.40 -17.35
C VAL A 145 2.06 16.35 -18.02
N ASP A 146 2.24 17.55 -17.45
CA ASP A 146 3.26 18.52 -17.87
C ASP A 146 4.64 18.06 -17.36
N ARG A 147 5.35 17.32 -18.22
CA ARG A 147 6.67 16.73 -17.90
C ARG A 147 7.77 17.77 -17.68
N GLU A 148 7.60 19.00 -18.14
CA GLU A 148 8.59 20.06 -17.97
C GLU A 148 8.46 20.74 -16.61
N LYS A 149 7.22 20.89 -16.11
CA LYS A 149 6.95 21.56 -14.82
C LYS A 149 6.80 20.61 -13.64
N ALA A 150 6.33 19.38 -13.85
CA ALA A 150 6.13 18.43 -12.77
C ALA A 150 7.46 18.03 -12.12
N GLN A 151 7.62 18.32 -10.83
CA GLN A 151 8.81 17.96 -10.06
C GLN A 151 8.56 16.83 -9.05
N TRP A 152 7.31 16.72 -8.59
CA TRP A 152 6.85 15.77 -7.58
C TRP A 152 5.49 15.23 -7.99
N VAL A 153 5.20 14.00 -7.58
CA VAL A 153 3.87 13.40 -7.66
C VAL A 153 3.48 13.01 -6.26
N TRP A 154 2.35 13.55 -5.81
CA TRP A 154 1.80 13.39 -4.46
C TRP A 154 0.72 12.31 -4.50
N PHE A 155 0.62 11.56 -3.42
CA PHE A 155 -0.33 10.47 -3.27
C PHE A 155 -1.02 10.61 -1.93
N GLU A 156 -2.33 10.42 -1.91
CA GLU A 156 -3.17 10.53 -0.72
C GLU A 156 -4.09 9.32 -0.62
N GLY A 157 -4.18 8.72 0.57
CA GLY A 157 -5.14 7.69 0.91
C GLY A 157 -6.45 8.30 1.41
N ILE A 158 -7.54 7.53 1.37
CA ILE A 158 -8.86 8.00 1.83
C ILE A 158 -8.99 8.11 3.36
N GLU A 159 -8.06 7.51 4.11
CA GLU A 159 -8.10 7.46 5.57
C GLU A 159 -8.05 8.86 6.21
N ASP A 160 -8.98 9.14 7.12
CA ASP A 160 -8.87 10.28 8.05
C ASP A 160 -8.12 9.83 9.31
N LEU A 161 -6.87 10.29 9.48
CA LEU A 161 -6.08 10.05 10.69
C LEU A 161 -6.21 11.24 11.64
N PRO A 162 -5.84 11.11 12.93
CA PRO A 162 -6.04 12.17 13.94
C PRO A 162 -5.41 13.53 13.65
N HIS A 163 -4.44 13.60 12.72
CA HIS A 163 -3.71 14.83 12.41
C HIS A 163 -3.87 15.29 10.95
N ASP A 164 -4.09 14.36 10.01
CA ASP A 164 -4.37 14.63 8.60
C ASP A 164 -4.66 13.28 7.90
N LYS A 165 -4.94 13.30 6.60
CA LYS A 165 -4.91 12.09 5.77
C LYS A 165 -3.51 11.52 5.63
N TYR A 166 -3.42 10.22 5.35
CA TYR A 166 -2.14 9.61 5.01
C TYR A 166 -1.73 10.02 3.59
N GLY A 167 -0.67 10.83 3.47
CA GLY A 167 -0.16 11.28 2.18
C GLY A 167 1.37 11.33 2.11
N THR A 168 1.90 11.21 0.90
CA THR A 168 3.33 11.31 0.63
C THR A 168 3.61 11.68 -0.83
N CYS A 169 4.87 11.73 -1.26
CA CYS A 169 5.23 12.02 -2.64
C CYS A 169 6.50 11.27 -3.07
N ILE A 170 6.70 11.19 -4.38
CA ILE A 170 7.98 10.83 -5.01
C ILE A 170 8.35 11.87 -6.06
N ARG A 171 9.60 11.85 -6.52
CA ARG A 171 10.04 12.69 -7.64
C ARG A 171 9.25 12.34 -8.90
N ALA A 172 8.85 13.35 -9.66
CA ALA A 172 8.19 13.14 -10.95
C ALA A 172 9.08 12.33 -11.91
N SER A 173 10.41 12.51 -11.85
CA SER A 173 11.36 11.69 -12.62
C SER A 173 11.27 10.20 -12.29
N THR A 174 10.94 9.82 -11.06
CA THR A 174 10.71 8.41 -10.68
C THR A 174 9.32 7.94 -11.10
N ALA A 175 8.30 8.77 -10.94
CA ALA A 175 6.92 8.43 -11.30
C ALA A 175 6.72 8.25 -12.82
N LEU A 176 7.49 9.00 -13.63
CA LEU A 176 7.36 9.05 -15.09
C LEU A 176 8.35 8.14 -15.83
N ASP A 177 9.34 7.59 -15.13
CA ASP A 177 10.33 6.67 -15.71
C ASP A 177 9.77 5.23 -15.75
N PRO A 178 9.56 4.64 -16.94
CA PRO A 178 9.09 3.26 -17.06
C PRO A 178 10.01 2.25 -16.38
N ALA A 179 11.32 2.54 -16.24
CA ALA A 179 12.28 1.65 -15.59
C ALA A 179 12.18 1.65 -14.06
N CYS A 180 11.40 2.55 -13.46
CA CYS A 180 11.16 2.60 -12.02
C CYS A 180 9.98 1.74 -11.57
N ASP A 181 9.21 1.16 -12.51
CA ASP A 181 8.19 0.14 -12.23
C ASP A 181 7.17 0.55 -11.14
N VAL A 182 6.82 1.84 -11.09
CA VAL A 182 5.81 2.36 -10.15
C VAL A 182 4.43 1.90 -10.61
N LEU A 183 3.66 1.24 -9.74
CA LEU A 183 2.35 0.68 -10.05
C LEU A 183 1.21 1.29 -9.23
N VAL A 184 0.07 1.46 -9.88
CA VAL A 184 -1.24 1.54 -9.23
C VAL A 184 -1.87 0.15 -9.31
N ALA A 185 -1.88 -0.57 -8.19
CA ALA A 185 -2.16 -2.00 -8.10
C ALA A 185 -3.48 -2.31 -7.39
N TRP A 186 -4.18 -3.32 -7.89
CA TRP A 186 -5.47 -3.80 -7.35
C TRP A 186 -5.50 -5.31 -7.06
N LYS A 187 -4.42 -6.04 -7.39
CA LYS A 187 -4.22 -7.44 -7.00
C LYS A 187 -2.82 -7.68 -6.45
N ALA A 188 -2.72 -8.68 -5.58
CA ALA A 188 -1.47 -9.21 -5.05
C ALA A 188 -1.55 -10.73 -4.98
N ASN A 189 -0.52 -11.43 -5.45
CA ASN A 189 -0.46 -12.89 -5.58
C ASN A 189 -1.70 -13.49 -6.30
N GLY A 190 -2.16 -12.82 -7.36
CA GLY A 190 -3.29 -13.27 -8.19
C GLY A 190 -4.69 -12.96 -7.65
N GLU A 191 -4.82 -12.52 -6.39
CA GLU A 191 -6.10 -12.19 -5.77
C GLU A 191 -6.29 -10.68 -5.61
N LEU A 192 -7.53 -10.21 -5.51
CA LEU A 192 -7.82 -8.82 -5.14
C LEU A 192 -7.17 -8.50 -3.79
N LEU A 193 -6.77 -7.24 -3.61
CA LEU A 193 -6.13 -6.81 -2.37
C LEU A 193 -7.01 -7.15 -1.15
N ALA A 194 -6.38 -7.57 -0.05
CA ALA A 194 -7.06 -7.62 1.23
C ALA A 194 -7.23 -6.19 1.80
N PRO A 195 -8.21 -5.94 2.68
CA PRO A 195 -8.42 -4.62 3.29
C PRO A 195 -7.16 -4.03 3.93
N ASP A 196 -6.43 -4.80 4.74
CA ASP A 196 -5.17 -4.37 5.38
C ASP A 196 -4.07 -3.99 4.37
N HIS A 197 -4.17 -4.46 3.13
CA HIS A 197 -3.20 -4.25 2.07
C HIS A 197 -3.66 -3.22 1.03
N GLY A 198 -4.75 -2.49 1.29
CA GLY A 198 -5.15 -1.34 0.49
C GLY A 198 -6.26 -1.60 -0.52
N PHE A 199 -7.13 -2.59 -0.29
CA PHE A 199 -8.32 -2.80 -1.12
C PHE A 199 -9.14 -1.51 -1.28
N PRO A 200 -9.57 -1.13 -2.50
CA PRO A 200 -9.40 -1.88 -3.75
C PRO A 200 -8.14 -1.51 -4.54
N VAL A 201 -7.46 -0.41 -4.21
CA VAL A 201 -6.31 0.09 -4.98
C VAL A 201 -5.25 0.74 -4.09
N ARG A 202 -3.98 0.49 -4.43
CA ARG A 202 -2.82 1.09 -3.76
C ARG A 202 -1.71 1.45 -4.72
N LEU A 203 -0.75 2.21 -4.22
CA LEU A 203 0.53 2.43 -4.88
C LEU A 203 1.55 1.35 -4.47
N ILE A 204 2.39 0.93 -5.41
CA ILE A 204 3.58 0.10 -5.21
C ILE A 204 4.76 0.78 -5.90
N ILE A 205 5.88 0.93 -5.17
CA ILE A 205 7.08 1.62 -5.66
C ILE A 205 8.31 0.76 -5.35
N PRO A 206 8.81 -0.04 -6.29
CA PRO A 206 10.01 -0.84 -6.09
C PRO A 206 11.20 -0.02 -5.55
N GLY A 207 11.99 -0.64 -4.67
CA GLY A 207 13.17 -0.01 -4.06
C GLY A 207 12.91 1.09 -3.03
N HIS A 208 11.65 1.46 -2.78
CA HIS A 208 11.30 2.46 -1.76
C HIS A 208 10.80 1.83 -0.47
N ILE A 209 10.91 2.59 0.63
CA ILE A 209 10.32 2.18 1.91
C ILE A 209 8.80 2.08 1.78
N GLY A 210 8.19 1.13 2.48
CA GLY A 210 6.73 0.89 2.41
C GLY A 210 5.88 2.12 2.81
N GLY A 211 6.45 3.07 3.56
CA GLY A 211 5.79 4.35 3.88
C GLY A 211 5.64 5.32 2.70
N ARG A 212 6.12 4.98 1.50
CA ARG A 212 5.79 5.71 0.26
C ARG A 212 4.65 5.06 -0.53
N MET A 213 4.33 3.80 -0.22
CA MET A 213 3.38 2.98 -0.96
C MET A 213 1.98 3.11 -0.38
N VAL A 214 1.36 4.27 -0.63
CA VAL A 214 0.04 4.65 -0.11
C VAL A 214 -1.01 3.59 -0.42
N LYS A 215 -1.77 3.20 0.59
CA LYS A 215 -2.91 2.28 0.51
C LYS A 215 -4.21 3.07 0.39
N TRP A 216 -5.27 2.41 -0.07
CA TRP A 216 -6.61 3.00 -0.15
C TRP A 216 -6.58 4.33 -0.93
N LEU A 217 -5.91 4.28 -2.09
CA LEU A 217 -5.55 5.46 -2.86
C LEU A 217 -6.81 6.26 -3.24
N ALA A 218 -6.81 7.54 -2.92
CA ALA A 218 -7.89 8.47 -3.19
C ALA A 218 -7.49 9.55 -4.20
N ARG A 219 -6.22 9.97 -4.19
CA ARG A 219 -5.74 11.06 -5.07
C ARG A 219 -4.28 10.90 -5.45
N ILE A 220 -3.99 11.26 -6.70
CA ILE A 220 -2.66 11.50 -7.26
C ILE A 220 -2.63 12.97 -7.74
N HIS A 221 -1.64 13.74 -7.31
CA HIS A 221 -1.54 15.18 -7.59
C HIS A 221 -0.15 15.59 -8.09
#